data_AF-A0A9Q1KNG6-F1
#
_entry.id   AF-A0A9Q1KNG6-F1
#
_cell.length_a   1.000
_cell.length_b   1.000
_cell.length_c   1.000
_cell.angle_alpha   90.00
_cell.angle_beta   90.00
_cell.angle_gamma   90.00
#
_symmetry.space_group_name_H-M   'P 1'
#
loop_
_entity.id
_entity.type
_entity.pdbx_description
1 polymer ?
#
loop_
_entity_poly.entity_id
_entity_poly.type
_entity_poly.pdbx_seq_one_letter_code
_entity_poly.pdbx_strand_id
1 'polypeptide(L)'
;MEFSQDTTEFVSNICRMEAAEEWSSSSGEGLSNSEACLEDSKDEELFYEMGSLSKLQFRKDVSKACWIDEMGMAELLERKGSLFNSMGIIRNGKIYCSTEETLFLAEIGALLLVDENHTTISLKDIYKKVAEGKNGCCWEGFKIYRHLKSLGYIVGRHGIPWSLKSVQSSLMRHEDTFDENSSSKTALDRSTIVPLLKDLHLTEVKPTFELYLPNSRFRKTSPGDPSFVVYLAGGHPPSRLEIEVLEKQCKGIPLKVGHIDHGRVSFFSFDKAELPVLP
;
A
#
# COMPACT_ATOMS: atom_id res chain seq x y z
N MET A 1 3.75 26.72 9.51
CA MET A 1 4.18 25.82 10.60
C MET A 1 2.93 25.46 11.39
N GLU A 2 2.17 24.46 10.94
CA GLU A 2 0.95 24.01 11.65
C GLU A 2 0.51 22.62 11.17
N PHE A 3 1.46 21.75 10.79
CA PHE A 3 1.20 20.37 10.32
C PHE A 3 1.62 19.28 11.33
N SER A 4 2.09 19.67 12.53
CA SER A 4 2.72 18.75 13.50
C SER A 4 1.86 18.38 14.70
N GLN A 5 0.73 19.08 14.93
CA GLN A 5 -0.13 18.81 16.09
C GLN A 5 -1.12 17.66 15.82
N ASP A 6 -1.65 17.58 14.59
CA ASP A 6 -2.66 16.60 14.18
C ASP A 6 -2.16 15.13 14.23
N THR A 7 -0.89 14.92 13.89
CA THR A 7 -0.25 13.58 13.91
C THR A 7 0.09 13.11 15.33
N THR A 8 0.34 14.04 16.24
CA THR A 8 0.64 13.72 17.65
C THR A 8 -0.65 13.39 18.39
N GLU A 9 -1.74 14.09 18.10
CA GLU A 9 -3.06 13.84 18.66
C GLU A 9 -3.66 12.51 18.16
N PHE A 10 -3.46 12.18 16.89
CA PHE A 10 -3.88 10.88 16.33
C PHE A 10 -3.17 9.69 16.99
N VAL A 11 -1.84 9.76 17.18
CA VAL A 11 -1.08 8.71 17.87
C VAL A 11 -1.43 8.66 19.37
N SER A 12 -1.68 9.81 19.99
CA SER A 12 -2.12 9.88 21.39
C SER A 12 -3.51 9.28 21.60
N ASN A 13 -4.41 9.42 20.63
CA ASN A 13 -5.76 8.87 20.73
C ASN A 13 -5.76 7.34 20.57
N ILE A 14 -4.90 6.79 19.70
CA ILE A 14 -4.69 5.33 19.62
C ILE A 14 -4.15 4.76 20.94
N CYS A 15 -3.17 5.41 21.57
CA CYS A 15 -2.63 4.94 22.85
C CYS A 15 -3.61 5.06 24.04
N ARG A 16 -4.55 6.01 24.00
CA ARG A 16 -5.59 6.14 25.04
C ARG A 16 -6.64 5.03 24.96
N MET A 17 -6.91 4.50 23.77
CA MET A 17 -7.87 3.40 23.58
C MET A 17 -7.32 2.07 24.12
N GLU A 18 -6.03 1.78 23.95
CA GLU A 18 -5.40 0.54 24.48
C GLU A 18 -5.34 0.50 26.02
N ALA A 19 -5.17 1.65 26.69
CA ALA A 19 -5.16 1.72 28.15
C ALA A 19 -6.54 1.45 28.78
N ALA A 20 -7.63 1.66 28.04
CA ALA A 20 -8.99 1.38 28.52
C ALA A 20 -9.34 -0.12 28.50
N GLU A 21 -8.72 -0.91 27.62
CA GLU A 21 -8.95 -2.36 27.56
C GLU A 21 -8.24 -3.14 28.67
N GLU A 22 -7.23 -2.56 29.32
CA GLU A 22 -6.45 -3.22 30.38
C GLU A 22 -7.20 -3.33 31.72
N TRP A 23 -8.31 -2.59 31.91
CA TRP A 23 -9.08 -2.58 33.17
C TRP A 23 -10.43 -3.32 33.13
N SER A 24 -10.84 -3.84 31.98
CA SER A 24 -12.10 -4.59 31.83
C SER A 24 -11.88 -6.11 31.84
N SER A 25 -11.08 -6.60 32.77
CA SER A 25 -10.95 -8.05 33.04
C SER A 25 -10.92 -8.32 34.55
N SER A 26 -12.09 -8.22 35.20
CA SER A 26 -12.36 -8.98 36.42
C SER A 26 -13.86 -9.01 36.75
N SER A 27 -14.42 -10.23 36.79
CA SER A 27 -15.62 -10.74 37.53
C SER A 27 -16.93 -9.91 37.54
N GLY A 28 -18.13 -10.43 37.30
CA GLY A 28 -18.73 -11.74 37.53
C GLY A 28 -19.98 -11.60 38.42
N GLU A 29 -21.17 -11.82 37.84
CA GLU A 29 -22.51 -12.09 38.44
C GLU A 29 -23.44 -10.93 38.92
N GLY A 30 -24.73 -10.99 38.50
CA GLY A 30 -25.88 -10.63 39.36
C GLY A 30 -26.91 -9.57 38.92
N LEU A 31 -27.94 -9.99 38.16
CA LEU A 31 -29.36 -9.55 38.03
C LEU A 31 -29.87 -8.13 38.42
N SER A 32 -30.73 -7.58 37.53
CA SER A 32 -32.06 -6.92 37.77
C SER A 32 -32.26 -5.47 37.27
N ASN A 33 -33.42 -5.26 36.63
CA ASN A 33 -33.97 -4.08 35.92
C ASN A 33 -33.94 -2.71 36.65
N SER A 34 -33.72 -1.62 35.90
CA SER A 34 -34.69 -0.50 35.72
C SER A 34 -34.16 0.57 34.74
N GLU A 35 -35.08 1.21 34.01
CA GLU A 35 -34.89 2.30 33.05
C GLU A 35 -34.01 3.47 33.53
N ALA A 36 -33.21 4.04 32.62
CA ALA A 36 -32.89 5.47 32.57
C ALA A 36 -32.38 5.88 31.18
N CYS A 37 -32.79 7.08 30.76
CA CYS A 37 -32.61 7.70 29.45
C CYS A 37 -31.15 8.03 29.05
N LEU A 38 -30.94 7.99 27.72
CA LEU A 38 -30.08 8.84 26.88
C LEU A 38 -28.73 9.32 27.43
N GLU A 39 -27.66 8.81 26.83
CA GLU A 39 -26.56 9.65 26.32
C GLU A 39 -26.06 9.06 25.00
N ASP A 40 -26.16 9.89 23.96
CA ASP A 40 -25.73 9.67 22.57
C ASP A 40 -24.22 9.86 22.52
N SER A 41 -23.43 8.77 22.45
CA SER A 41 -21.98 8.85 22.26
C SER A 41 -21.58 8.28 20.90
N LYS A 42 -20.88 9.13 20.13
CA LYS A 42 -20.37 8.92 18.76
C LYS A 42 -19.22 7.90 18.70
N ASP A 43 -19.35 6.77 19.39
CA ASP A 43 -18.30 5.76 19.48
C ASP A 43 -18.64 4.51 18.66
N GLU A 44 -19.85 4.40 18.11
CA GLU A 44 -20.26 3.24 17.30
C GLU A 44 -19.71 3.24 15.86
N GLU A 45 -19.21 4.35 15.33
CA GLU A 45 -18.73 4.43 13.94
C GLU A 45 -17.32 3.85 13.71
N LEU A 46 -16.46 3.76 14.74
CA LEU A 46 -15.13 3.15 14.62
C LEU A 46 -15.16 1.61 14.62
N PHE A 47 -16.25 1.01 15.11
CA PHE A 47 -16.36 -0.44 15.28
C PHE A 47 -16.68 -1.17 13.96
N TYR A 48 -17.31 -0.47 13.00
CA TYR A 48 -17.70 -1.07 11.71
C TYR A 48 -16.53 -1.29 10.74
N GLU A 49 -15.45 -0.52 10.82
CA GLU A 49 -14.26 -0.72 9.96
C GLU A 49 -13.46 -1.98 10.33
N MET A 50 -13.58 -2.46 11.57
CA MET A 50 -12.89 -3.68 12.02
C MET A 50 -13.63 -4.96 11.61
N GLY A 51 -14.92 -4.87 11.26
CA GLY A 51 -15.77 -6.00 10.88
C GLY A 51 -15.46 -6.65 9.51
N SER A 52 -14.62 -6.01 8.70
CA SER A 52 -14.17 -6.54 7.39
C SER A 52 -12.80 -7.22 7.44
N LEU A 53 -12.11 -7.18 8.58
CA LEU A 53 -10.96 -8.06 8.80
C LEU A 53 -11.51 -9.48 8.85
N SER A 54 -11.30 -10.26 7.78
CA SER A 54 -11.34 -11.72 7.91
C SER A 54 -10.48 -12.04 9.13
N LYS A 55 -11.13 -12.49 10.22
CA LYS A 55 -10.58 -12.72 11.56
C LYS A 55 -9.05 -12.84 11.51
N LEU A 56 -8.34 -11.97 12.23
CA LEU A 56 -6.89 -12.00 12.45
C LEU A 56 -6.49 -13.36 13.05
N GLN A 57 -6.54 -14.42 12.25
CA GLN A 57 -5.97 -15.70 12.55
C GLN A 57 -4.50 -15.54 12.22
N PHE A 58 -3.68 -15.42 13.26
CA PHE A 58 -2.23 -15.51 13.15
C PHE A 58 -1.91 -16.68 12.23
N ARG A 59 -1.28 -16.37 11.10
CA ARG A 59 -0.92 -17.41 10.14
C ARG A 59 0.11 -18.30 10.81
N LYS A 60 -0.05 -19.61 10.66
CA LYS A 60 0.98 -20.58 11.06
C LYS A 60 2.32 -20.32 10.36
N ASP A 61 2.25 -19.66 9.21
CA ASP A 61 3.35 -19.29 8.34
C ASP A 61 3.60 -17.77 8.40
N VAL A 62 4.55 -17.35 9.24
CA VAL A 62 4.99 -15.95 9.37
C VAL A 62 6.33 -15.78 8.65
N SER A 63 6.40 -14.85 7.70
CA SER A 63 7.65 -14.47 7.04
C SER A 63 8.47 -13.51 7.88
N LYS A 64 9.77 -13.39 7.61
CA LYS A 64 10.66 -12.43 8.28
C LYS A 64 11.33 -11.52 7.26
N ALA A 65 11.38 -10.21 7.54
CA ALA A 65 12.09 -9.24 6.71
C ALA A 65 12.94 -8.27 7.55
N CYS A 66 14.03 -7.78 6.97
CA CYS A 66 14.90 -6.76 7.53
C CYS A 66 14.54 -5.40 6.94
N TRP A 67 14.29 -4.39 7.77
CA TRP A 67 14.09 -3.02 7.31
C TRP A 67 15.42 -2.37 6.93
N ILE A 68 15.46 -1.72 5.77
CA ILE A 68 16.62 -0.99 5.27
C ILE A 68 16.23 0.49 5.16
N ASP A 69 16.69 1.31 6.11
CA ASP A 69 16.28 2.72 6.21
C ASP A 69 16.71 3.55 5.00
N GLU A 70 17.88 3.28 4.40
CA GLU A 70 18.32 4.04 3.21
C GLU A 70 17.45 3.78 1.98
N MET A 71 16.86 2.58 1.89
CA MET A 71 15.97 2.22 0.79
C MET A 71 14.50 2.53 1.10
N GLY A 72 14.14 2.66 2.38
CA GLY A 72 12.75 2.74 2.83
C GLY A 72 11.95 1.49 2.43
N MET A 73 12.59 0.32 2.51
CA MET A 73 12.01 -0.97 2.09
C MET A 73 12.42 -2.08 3.05
N ALA A 74 11.63 -3.15 3.09
CA ALA A 74 11.94 -4.35 3.84
C ALA A 74 12.49 -5.46 2.91
N GLU A 75 13.71 -5.93 3.14
CA GLU A 75 14.29 -7.09 2.46
C GLU A 75 13.77 -8.39 3.10
N LEU A 76 13.17 -9.26 2.29
CA LEU A 76 12.66 -10.55 2.75
C LEU A 76 13.82 -11.52 3.06
N LEU A 77 13.93 -11.91 4.33
CA LEU A 77 14.93 -12.87 4.81
C LEU A 77 14.39 -14.30 4.76
N GLU A 78 13.15 -14.50 5.23
CA GLU A 78 12.50 -15.79 5.30
C GLU A 78 11.12 -15.70 4.64
N ARG A 79 10.91 -16.53 3.61
CA ARG A 79 9.64 -16.59 2.88
C ARG A 79 8.80 -17.77 3.36
N LYS A 80 7.63 -17.47 3.90
CA LYS A 80 6.57 -18.42 4.23
C LYS A 80 5.30 -18.10 3.45
N GLY A 81 4.52 -19.13 3.13
CA GLY A 81 3.30 -19.00 2.35
C GLY A 81 3.50 -18.51 0.90
N SER A 82 2.40 -18.11 0.26
CA SER A 82 2.33 -17.75 -1.16
C SER A 82 2.15 -16.24 -1.43
N LEU A 83 2.01 -15.41 -0.40
CA LEU A 83 1.75 -13.96 -0.54
C LEU A 83 2.83 -13.27 -1.40
N PHE A 84 4.09 -13.66 -1.23
CA PHE A 84 5.23 -13.12 -1.98
C PHE A 84 5.31 -13.60 -3.45
N ASN A 85 4.35 -14.40 -3.93
CA ASN A 85 4.22 -14.66 -5.37
C ASN A 85 3.74 -13.39 -6.11
N SER A 86 2.92 -12.58 -5.45
CA SER A 86 2.33 -11.34 -6.02
C SER A 86 2.65 -10.07 -5.21
N MET A 87 3.48 -10.17 -4.16
CA MET A 87 3.90 -9.04 -3.33
C MET A 87 5.42 -8.89 -3.30
N GLY A 88 5.90 -7.66 -3.25
CA GLY A 88 7.30 -7.29 -3.26
C GLY A 88 7.93 -7.37 -4.65
N ILE A 89 8.91 -6.50 -4.88
CA ILE A 89 9.71 -6.46 -6.11
C ILE A 89 10.92 -7.39 -6.00
N ILE A 90 11.40 -7.90 -7.13
CA ILE A 90 12.61 -8.73 -7.18
C ILE A 90 13.79 -7.90 -7.65
N ARG A 91 14.85 -7.86 -6.85
CA ARG A 91 16.13 -7.22 -7.16
C ARG A 91 17.25 -8.14 -6.74
N ASN A 92 18.16 -8.45 -7.66
CA ASN A 92 19.29 -9.36 -7.40
C ASN A 92 18.91 -10.71 -6.75
N GLY A 93 17.77 -11.27 -7.13
CA GLY A 93 17.26 -12.53 -6.58
C GLY A 93 16.63 -12.43 -5.19
N LYS A 94 16.68 -11.26 -4.56
CA LYS A 94 16.03 -10.94 -3.29
C LYS A 94 14.68 -10.27 -3.53
N ILE A 95 13.79 -10.37 -2.53
CA ILE A 95 12.47 -9.73 -2.56
C ILE A 95 12.50 -8.54 -1.61
N TYR A 96 12.02 -7.39 -2.10
CA TYR A 96 11.89 -6.17 -1.32
C TYR A 96 10.43 -5.75 -1.27
N CYS A 97 9.94 -5.44 -0.08
CA CYS A 97 8.60 -4.91 0.15
C CYS A 97 8.66 -3.41 0.38
N SER A 98 7.72 -2.69 -0.23
CA SER A 98 7.52 -1.28 0.06
C SER A 98 7.00 -1.05 1.49
N THR A 99 6.98 0.20 1.93
CA THR A 99 6.44 0.57 3.26
C THR A 99 4.98 0.12 3.44
N GLU A 100 4.10 0.37 2.46
CA GLU A 100 2.69 -0.05 2.52
C GLU A 100 2.52 -1.57 2.47
N GLU A 101 3.35 -2.29 1.69
CA GLU A 101 3.37 -3.76 1.68
C GLU A 101 3.77 -4.32 3.04
N THR A 102 4.80 -3.73 3.64
CA THR A 102 5.34 -4.13 4.94
C THR A 102 4.31 -3.95 6.03
N LEU A 103 3.66 -2.78 6.08
CA LEU A 103 2.61 -2.51 7.06
C LEU A 103 1.41 -3.44 6.88
N PHE A 104 0.92 -3.61 5.64
CA PHE A 104 -0.20 -4.51 5.37
C PHE A 104 0.09 -5.95 5.82
N LEU A 105 1.28 -6.46 5.51
CA LEU A 105 1.68 -7.82 5.91
C LEU A 105 1.83 -7.96 7.43
N ALA A 106 2.33 -6.93 8.11
CA ALA A 106 2.42 -6.90 9.56
C ALA A 106 1.03 -6.87 10.21
N GLU A 107 0.10 -6.03 9.72
CA GLU A 107 -1.28 -5.95 10.23
C GLU A 107 -2.01 -7.29 10.14
N ILE A 108 -1.84 -8.04 9.05
CA ILE A 108 -2.47 -9.36 8.90
C ILE A 108 -1.69 -10.51 9.56
N GLY A 109 -0.63 -10.19 10.33
CA GLY A 109 0.19 -11.16 11.04
C GLY A 109 0.98 -12.11 10.12
N ALA A 110 1.31 -11.69 8.89
CA ALA A 110 2.03 -12.49 7.91
C ALA A 110 3.53 -12.15 7.80
N LEU A 111 3.98 -11.07 8.46
CA LEU A 111 5.36 -10.62 8.42
C LEU A 111 5.83 -10.11 9.79
N LEU A 112 6.97 -10.64 10.24
CA LEU A 112 7.76 -10.09 11.34
C LEU A 112 8.87 -9.22 10.76
N LEU A 113 8.85 -7.92 11.08
CA LEU A 113 9.88 -6.99 10.66
C LEU A 113 10.98 -6.91 11.73
N VAL A 114 12.24 -6.94 11.30
CA VAL A 114 13.41 -6.72 12.16
C VAL A 114 14.28 -5.58 11.63
N ASP A 115 15.07 -4.98 12.50
CA ASP A 115 16.13 -4.04 12.14
C ASP A 115 17.43 -4.78 11.74
N GLU A 116 18.48 -4.00 11.44
CA GLU A 116 19.82 -4.52 11.10
C GLU A 116 20.47 -5.31 12.25
N ASN A 117 20.08 -5.03 13.50
CA ASN A 117 20.54 -5.75 14.69
C ASN A 117 19.68 -6.98 15.00
N HIS A 118 18.79 -7.36 14.08
CA HIS A 118 17.81 -8.44 14.24
C HIS A 118 16.81 -8.27 15.39
N THR A 119 16.63 -7.03 15.87
CA THR A 119 15.62 -6.66 16.86
C THR A 119 14.28 -6.48 16.16
N THR A 120 13.22 -7.03 16.74
CA THR A 120 11.87 -6.92 16.18
C THR A 120 11.38 -5.48 16.24
N ILE A 121 10.90 -4.97 15.11
CA ILE A 121 10.27 -3.66 15.00
C ILE A 121 8.79 -3.82 15.35
N SER A 122 8.29 -3.02 16.30
CA SER A 122 6.89 -3.08 16.72
C SER A 122 5.95 -2.59 15.60
N LEU A 123 4.69 -3.03 15.59
CA LEU A 123 3.69 -2.54 14.62
C LEU A 123 3.55 -1.01 14.68
N LYS A 124 3.62 -0.43 15.89
CA LYS A 124 3.62 1.02 16.12
C LYS A 124 4.77 1.73 15.38
N ASP A 125 5.97 1.15 15.42
CA ASP A 125 7.13 1.71 14.72
C ASP A 125 7.02 1.56 13.20
N ILE A 126 6.34 0.51 12.71
CA ILE A 126 6.03 0.37 11.28
C ILE A 126 5.03 1.46 10.84
N TYR A 127 4.01 1.76 11.64
CA TYR A 127 3.10 2.89 11.36
C TYR A 127 3.83 4.22 11.29
N LYS A 128 4.80 4.44 12.18
CA LYS A 128 5.64 5.65 12.15
C LYS A 128 6.37 5.79 10.81
N LYS A 129 6.86 4.69 10.23
CA LYS A 129 7.52 4.70 8.90
C LYS A 129 6.59 5.13 7.77
N VAL A 130 5.29 4.84 7.84
CA VAL A 130 4.28 5.39 6.90
C VAL A 130 4.03 6.87 7.15
N ALA A 131 3.90 7.27 8.43
CA ALA A 131 3.67 8.66 8.81
C ALA A 131 4.82 9.60 8.43
N GLU A 132 6.03 9.09 8.28
CA GLU A 132 7.17 9.86 7.78
C GLU A 132 6.99 10.34 6.32
N GLY A 133 6.07 9.74 5.55
CA GLY A 133 5.74 10.20 4.21
C GLY A 133 6.86 10.03 3.18
N LYS A 134 7.82 9.15 3.43
CA LYS A 134 9.00 8.95 2.58
C LYS A 134 8.76 7.86 1.53
N ASN A 135 9.65 7.82 0.52
CA ASN A 135 9.72 6.76 -0.49
C ASN A 135 8.38 6.54 -1.23
N GLY A 136 7.63 7.61 -1.50
CA GLY A 136 6.35 7.56 -2.21
C GLY A 136 5.20 6.90 -1.43
N CYS A 137 5.34 6.69 -0.11
CA CYS A 137 4.27 6.20 0.75
C CYS A 137 3.59 7.36 1.48
N CYS A 138 2.27 7.31 1.58
CA CYS A 138 1.46 8.17 2.44
C CYS A 138 0.30 7.36 3.03
N TRP A 139 -0.38 7.92 4.03
CA TRP A 139 -1.51 7.27 4.69
C TRP A 139 -2.67 6.99 3.74
N GLU A 140 -2.97 7.92 2.85
CA GLU A 140 -4.01 7.77 1.83
C GLU A 140 -3.67 6.62 0.88
N GLY A 141 -2.42 6.60 0.42
CA GLY A 141 -1.90 5.51 -0.41
C GLY A 141 -1.99 4.16 0.30
N PHE A 142 -1.64 4.10 1.59
CA PHE A 142 -1.75 2.88 2.39
C PHE A 142 -3.20 2.40 2.54
N LYS A 143 -4.16 3.29 2.84
CA LYS A 143 -5.58 2.93 2.97
C LYS A 143 -6.14 2.34 1.67
N ILE A 144 -5.84 2.97 0.53
CA ILE A 144 -6.22 2.45 -0.79
C ILE A 144 -5.53 1.13 -1.10
N TYR A 145 -4.23 1.02 -0.83
CA TYR A 145 -3.46 -0.21 -0.98
C TYR A 145 -4.10 -1.36 -0.17
N ARG A 146 -4.35 -1.14 1.13
CA ARG A 146 -4.97 -2.10 2.04
C ARG A 146 -6.34 -2.55 1.53
N HIS A 147 -7.17 -1.61 1.08
CA HIS A 147 -8.49 -1.93 0.53
C HIS A 147 -8.39 -2.82 -0.72
N LEU A 148 -7.55 -2.43 -1.69
CA LEU A 148 -7.34 -3.19 -2.93
C LEU A 148 -6.78 -4.59 -2.66
N LYS A 149 -5.84 -4.71 -1.72
CA LYS A 149 -5.29 -6.02 -1.31
C LYS A 149 -6.33 -6.90 -0.63
N SER A 150 -7.21 -6.33 0.20
CA SER A 150 -8.27 -7.06 0.88
C SER A 150 -9.30 -7.64 -0.09
N LEU A 151 -9.49 -7.00 -1.25
CA LEU A 151 -10.30 -7.51 -2.37
C LEU A 151 -9.57 -8.57 -3.22
N GLY A 152 -8.29 -8.87 -2.93
CA GLY A 152 -7.52 -9.90 -3.61
C GLY A 152 -6.75 -9.43 -4.85
N TYR A 153 -6.79 -8.14 -5.18
CA TYR A 153 -6.00 -7.60 -6.30
C TYR A 153 -4.50 -7.77 -6.07
N ILE A 154 -3.77 -7.88 -7.18
CA ILE A 154 -2.32 -7.74 -7.19
C ILE A 154 -2.04 -6.26 -7.43
N VAL A 155 -1.35 -5.64 -6.48
CA VAL A 155 -1.12 -4.19 -6.44
C VAL A 155 0.37 -3.93 -6.59
N GLY A 156 0.78 -3.31 -7.69
CA GLY A 156 2.15 -2.83 -7.92
C GLY A 156 2.22 -1.32 -7.82
N ARG A 157 3.39 -0.77 -7.48
CA ARG A 157 3.62 0.68 -7.59
C ARG A 157 3.81 1.07 -9.04
N HIS A 158 3.13 2.11 -9.47
CA HIS A 158 3.29 2.64 -10.82
C HIS A 158 4.73 3.13 -11.04
N GLY A 159 5.29 2.86 -12.22
CA GLY A 159 6.65 3.25 -12.57
C GLY A 159 7.76 2.43 -11.89
N ILE A 160 7.42 1.47 -11.02
CA ILE A 160 8.38 0.59 -10.36
C ILE A 160 8.27 -0.83 -10.93
N PRO A 161 9.24 -1.29 -11.74
CA PRO A 161 9.17 -2.63 -12.32
C PRO A 161 9.18 -3.74 -11.28
N TRP A 162 8.34 -4.75 -11.44
CA TRP A 162 8.30 -5.93 -10.57
C TRP A 162 9.63 -6.69 -10.53
N SER A 163 10.40 -6.71 -11.62
CA SER A 163 11.73 -7.32 -11.70
C SER A 163 12.59 -6.63 -12.76
N LEU A 164 13.92 -6.55 -12.59
CA LEU A 164 14.80 -6.04 -13.66
C LEU A 164 14.73 -6.90 -14.94
N LYS A 165 14.43 -8.21 -14.80
CA LYS A 165 14.19 -9.09 -15.94
C LYS A 165 12.90 -8.73 -16.69
N SER A 166 11.91 -8.13 -16.03
CA SER A 166 10.69 -7.70 -16.71
C SER A 166 10.97 -6.53 -17.65
N VAL A 167 11.86 -5.61 -17.25
CA VAL A 167 12.32 -4.49 -18.09
C VAL A 167 13.02 -5.01 -19.34
N GLN A 168 13.91 -5.99 -19.20
CA GLN A 168 14.53 -6.66 -20.35
C GLN A 168 13.48 -7.33 -21.23
N SER A 169 12.51 -8.05 -20.67
CA SER A 169 11.45 -8.68 -21.47
C SER A 169 10.50 -7.70 -22.19
N SER A 170 10.37 -6.47 -21.70
CA SER A 170 9.63 -5.40 -22.38
C SER A 170 10.47 -4.73 -23.46
N LEU A 171 11.78 -4.56 -23.25
CA LEU A 171 12.70 -3.98 -24.24
C LEU A 171 12.99 -4.97 -25.39
N MET A 172 13.12 -6.25 -25.07
CA MET A 172 13.30 -7.35 -26.03
C MET A 172 12.05 -7.63 -26.89
N ARG A 173 10.91 -6.99 -26.58
CA ARG A 173 9.74 -6.96 -27.47
C ARG A 173 9.87 -5.92 -28.58
N HIS A 174 10.91 -5.06 -28.54
CA HIS A 174 11.03 -3.93 -29.47
C HIS A 174 12.34 -3.78 -30.24
N GLU A 175 13.46 -4.43 -29.91
CA GLU A 175 14.66 -4.38 -30.77
C GLU A 175 15.47 -5.70 -30.77
N ASP A 176 15.78 -6.17 -31.98
CA ASP A 176 16.79 -7.19 -32.26
C ASP A 176 18.21 -6.62 -32.05
N THR A 177 19.13 -7.47 -31.61
CA THR A 177 20.61 -7.33 -31.61
C THR A 177 21.26 -6.49 -30.48
N PHE A 178 22.02 -7.12 -29.58
CA PHE A 178 23.49 -6.99 -29.41
C PHE A 178 24.04 -7.54 -28.07
N ASP A 179 25.36 -7.80 -28.12
CA ASP A 179 26.18 -8.75 -27.36
C ASP A 179 26.36 -8.54 -25.84
N GLU A 180 26.52 -9.67 -25.16
CA GLU A 180 26.98 -9.79 -23.77
C GLU A 180 28.46 -9.40 -23.63
N ASN A 181 28.78 -8.37 -22.84
CA ASN A 181 29.94 -8.47 -21.93
C ASN A 181 29.92 -7.43 -20.78
N SER A 182 30.57 -7.84 -19.70
CA SER A 182 31.18 -7.05 -18.62
C SER A 182 30.47 -6.99 -17.26
N SER A 183 31.11 -7.75 -16.38
CA SER A 183 31.06 -7.80 -14.93
C SER A 183 31.18 -6.43 -14.24
N SER A 184 30.13 -6.02 -13.52
CA SER A 184 30.20 -5.12 -12.33
C SER A 184 28.82 -5.00 -11.66
N LYS A 185 28.34 -6.09 -11.03
CA LYS A 185 26.92 -6.26 -10.62
C LYS A 185 26.54 -5.76 -9.21
N THR A 186 27.45 -5.18 -8.43
CA THR A 186 27.19 -4.85 -7.01
C THR A 186 26.88 -3.38 -6.73
N ALA A 187 27.32 -2.43 -7.57
CA ALA A 187 27.14 -0.98 -7.33
C ALA A 187 25.95 -0.35 -8.08
N LEU A 188 25.40 -1.02 -9.10
CA LEU A 188 24.39 -0.47 -10.01
C LEU A 188 22.94 -0.49 -9.45
N ASP A 189 22.68 -1.25 -8.39
CA ASP A 189 21.30 -1.54 -7.94
C ASP A 189 20.77 -0.52 -6.91
N ARG A 190 21.62 -0.06 -5.96
CA ARG A 190 21.30 1.08 -5.07
C ARG A 190 21.02 2.36 -5.86
N SER A 191 21.76 2.59 -6.94
CA SER A 191 21.62 3.77 -7.78
C SER A 191 20.38 3.75 -8.68
N THR A 192 19.66 2.63 -8.81
CA THR A 192 18.49 2.55 -9.70
C THR A 192 17.18 2.77 -8.95
N ILE A 193 17.04 2.23 -7.74
CA ILE A 193 15.79 2.34 -6.96
C ILE A 193 15.68 3.67 -6.22
N VAL A 194 16.77 4.11 -5.59
CA VAL A 194 16.76 5.33 -4.79
C VAL A 194 16.37 6.55 -5.63
N PRO A 195 16.85 6.75 -6.87
CA PRO A 195 16.34 7.82 -7.73
C PRO A 195 14.86 7.64 -8.10
N LEU A 196 14.43 6.44 -8.50
CA LEU A 196 13.01 6.19 -8.82
C LEU A 196 12.08 6.53 -7.65
N LEU A 197 12.48 6.23 -6.42
CA LEU A 197 11.70 6.56 -5.21
C LEU A 197 11.81 8.03 -4.81
N LYS A 198 12.93 8.69 -5.10
CA LYS A 198 13.08 10.14 -4.91
C LYS A 198 12.21 10.90 -5.90
N ASP A 199 12.09 10.42 -7.12
CA ASP A 199 11.24 11.02 -8.16
C ASP A 199 9.73 10.82 -7.90
N LEU A 200 9.38 9.88 -7.01
CA LEU A 200 8.03 9.75 -6.43
C LEU A 200 7.78 10.82 -5.36
N HIS A 201 7.98 12.10 -5.71
CA HIS A 201 7.44 13.21 -4.94
C HIS A 201 5.92 13.23 -5.11
N LEU A 202 5.17 13.13 -4.02
CA LEU A 202 3.69 13.19 -3.97
C LEU A 202 3.11 14.57 -4.35
N THR A 203 3.92 15.45 -4.92
CA THR A 203 3.56 16.84 -5.25
C THR A 203 3.03 17.00 -6.68
N GLU A 204 3.13 15.98 -7.52
CA GLU A 204 2.55 15.96 -8.87
C GLU A 204 1.44 14.91 -8.95
N VAL A 205 0.34 15.23 -9.62
CA VAL A 205 -0.75 14.29 -9.90
C VAL A 205 -0.18 13.16 -10.76
N LYS A 206 0.20 12.06 -10.12
CA LYS A 206 0.84 10.90 -10.75
C LYS A 206 0.08 9.63 -10.42
N PRO A 207 -0.02 8.69 -11.37
CA PRO A 207 -0.56 7.38 -11.05
C PRO A 207 0.29 6.70 -9.97
N THR A 208 -0.37 6.02 -9.04
CA THR A 208 0.25 5.52 -7.81
C THR A 208 0.36 4.00 -7.84
N PHE A 209 -0.70 3.32 -8.26
CA PHE A 209 -0.75 1.86 -8.28
C PHE A 209 -1.20 1.31 -9.63
N GLU A 210 -0.58 0.21 -10.03
CA GLU A 210 -0.97 -0.65 -11.15
C GLU A 210 -1.67 -1.89 -10.60
N LEU A 211 -2.89 -2.16 -11.09
CA LEU A 211 -3.74 -3.22 -10.55
C LEU A 211 -3.90 -4.35 -11.54
N TYR A 212 -3.67 -5.57 -11.07
CA TYR A 212 -3.91 -6.79 -11.82
C TYR A 212 -4.95 -7.64 -11.10
N LEU A 213 -5.78 -8.33 -11.88
CA LEU A 213 -6.76 -9.27 -11.33
C LEU A 213 -6.07 -10.38 -10.51
N PRO A 214 -6.78 -10.94 -9.51
CA PRO A 214 -6.29 -12.10 -8.76
C PRO A 214 -5.92 -13.23 -9.71
N ASN A 215 -4.63 -13.60 -9.76
CA ASN A 215 -4.14 -14.61 -10.69
C ASN A 215 -3.03 -15.44 -10.02
N SER A 216 -3.29 -16.74 -9.83
CA SER A 216 -2.32 -17.67 -9.24
C SER A 216 -1.08 -17.90 -10.12
N ARG A 217 -1.17 -17.59 -11.42
CA ARG A 217 -0.08 -17.67 -12.39
C ARG A 217 0.61 -16.33 -12.65
N PHE A 218 0.35 -15.31 -11.83
CA PHE A 218 1.05 -14.03 -11.94
C PHE A 218 2.57 -14.22 -11.86
N ARG A 219 3.30 -13.58 -12.76
CA ARG A 219 4.77 -13.63 -12.80
C ARG A 219 5.34 -12.22 -12.73
N LYS A 220 6.08 -11.92 -11.66
CA LYS A 220 6.81 -10.64 -11.53
C LYS A 220 7.78 -10.34 -12.67
N THR A 221 8.28 -11.37 -13.35
CA THR A 221 9.16 -11.19 -14.52
C THR A 221 8.40 -10.87 -15.80
N SER A 222 7.09 -11.09 -15.84
CA SER A 222 6.23 -10.81 -17.00
C SER A 222 4.80 -10.61 -16.48
N PRO A 223 4.53 -9.45 -15.84
CA PRO A 223 3.26 -9.20 -15.15
C PRO A 223 2.08 -9.04 -16.12
N GLY A 224 2.35 -8.79 -17.41
CA GLY A 224 1.35 -8.39 -18.38
C GLY A 224 0.96 -6.91 -18.21
N ASP A 225 -0.11 -6.51 -18.89
CA ASP A 225 -0.67 -5.17 -18.72
C ASP A 225 -1.59 -5.14 -17.49
N PRO A 226 -1.55 -4.07 -16.69
CA PRO A 226 -2.48 -3.91 -15.58
C PRO A 226 -3.91 -3.74 -16.11
N SER A 227 -4.88 -4.24 -15.34
CA SER A 227 -6.31 -4.13 -15.63
C SER A 227 -6.82 -2.71 -15.49
N PHE A 228 -6.26 -1.94 -14.56
CA PHE A 228 -6.44 -0.50 -14.43
C PHE A 228 -5.31 0.10 -13.60
N VAL A 229 -5.16 1.42 -13.67
CA VAL A 229 -4.22 2.19 -12.84
C VAL A 229 -5.03 3.06 -11.88
N VAL A 230 -4.58 3.16 -10.63
CA VAL A 230 -5.15 4.07 -9.63
C VAL A 230 -4.20 5.23 -9.42
N TYR A 231 -4.74 6.44 -9.47
CA TYR A 231 -4.06 7.63 -8.94
C TYR A 231 -4.80 8.13 -7.72
N LEU A 232 -4.07 8.71 -6.78
CA LEU A 232 -4.64 9.32 -5.58
C LEU A 232 -5.12 10.73 -5.91
N ALA A 233 -6.41 11.01 -5.70
CA ALA A 233 -6.86 12.39 -5.66
C ALA A 233 -6.26 13.07 -4.43
N GLY A 234 -5.74 14.28 -4.61
CA GLY A 234 -5.46 15.15 -3.47
C GLY A 234 -6.77 15.54 -2.76
N GLY A 235 -6.70 16.43 -1.78
CA GLY A 235 -7.88 16.95 -1.06
C GLY A 235 -8.86 17.77 -1.92
N HIS A 236 -8.71 17.76 -3.25
CA HIS A 236 -9.57 18.44 -4.21
C HIS A 236 -9.80 17.52 -5.42
N PRO A 237 -11.00 17.55 -6.02
CA PRO A 237 -11.26 16.84 -7.26
C PRO A 237 -10.28 17.26 -8.37
N PRO A 238 -9.86 16.31 -9.22
CA PRO A 238 -9.01 16.62 -10.36
C PRO A 238 -9.72 17.56 -11.34
N SER A 239 -8.97 18.48 -11.93
CA SER A 239 -9.43 19.26 -13.08
C SER A 239 -9.52 18.38 -14.33
N ARG A 240 -10.33 18.81 -15.30
CA ARG A 240 -10.45 18.12 -16.60
C ARG A 240 -9.09 17.97 -17.30
N LEU A 241 -8.25 19.01 -17.26
CA LEU A 241 -6.93 18.97 -17.88
C LEU A 241 -6.01 17.93 -17.21
N GLU A 242 -6.07 17.80 -15.89
CA GLU A 242 -5.31 16.78 -15.16
C GLU A 242 -5.76 15.37 -15.54
N ILE A 243 -7.07 15.13 -15.64
CA ILE A 243 -7.61 13.84 -16.09
C ILE A 243 -7.11 13.51 -17.51
N GLU A 244 -7.23 14.47 -18.44
CA GLU A 244 -6.79 14.27 -19.83
C GLU A 244 -5.27 14.00 -19.93
N VAL A 245 -4.45 14.60 -19.06
CA VAL A 245 -3.02 14.32 -18.98
C VAL A 245 -2.75 12.92 -18.42
N LEU A 246 -3.42 12.53 -17.34
CA LEU A 246 -3.26 11.20 -16.72
C LEU A 246 -3.69 10.07 -17.66
N GLU A 247 -4.82 10.24 -18.36
CA GLU A 247 -5.31 9.25 -19.33
C GLU A 247 -4.30 9.04 -20.47
N LYS A 248 -3.71 10.13 -20.99
CA LYS A 248 -2.65 10.06 -22.00
C LYS A 248 -1.42 9.31 -21.48
N GLN A 249 -1.04 9.52 -20.22
CA GLN A 249 0.08 8.81 -19.58
C GLN A 249 -0.18 7.30 -19.44
N CYS A 250 -1.44 6.89 -19.27
CA CYS A 250 -1.82 5.50 -19.05
C CYS A 250 -1.89 4.64 -20.33
N LYS A 251 -1.62 5.22 -21.52
CA LYS A 251 -1.49 4.50 -22.80
C LYS A 251 -2.64 3.53 -23.11
N GLY A 252 -3.88 3.92 -22.77
CA GLY A 252 -5.08 3.12 -23.01
C GLY A 252 -5.46 2.14 -21.89
N ILE A 253 -4.66 2.04 -20.83
CA ILE A 253 -5.06 1.33 -19.60
C ILE A 253 -6.10 2.18 -18.85
N PRO A 254 -7.23 1.62 -18.40
CA PRO A 254 -8.23 2.36 -17.65
C PRO A 254 -7.67 3.05 -16.40
N LEU A 255 -8.01 4.31 -16.20
CA LEU A 255 -7.62 5.10 -15.03
C LEU A 255 -8.77 5.14 -14.01
N LYS A 256 -8.42 5.00 -12.73
CA LYS A 256 -9.34 5.21 -11.60
C LYS A 256 -8.77 6.23 -10.61
N VAL A 257 -9.65 7.09 -10.12
CA VAL A 257 -9.38 8.01 -9.01
C VAL A 257 -9.60 7.26 -7.71
N GLY A 258 -8.58 7.11 -6.90
CA GLY A 258 -8.72 6.70 -5.51
C GLY A 258 -8.99 7.92 -4.63
N HIS A 259 -10.10 7.91 -3.89
CA HIS A 259 -10.47 8.96 -2.96
C HIS A 259 -10.77 8.38 -1.58
N ILE A 260 -10.38 9.10 -0.54
CA ILE A 260 -10.64 8.72 0.85
C ILE A 260 -11.44 9.84 1.50
N ASP A 261 -12.63 9.49 1.99
CA ASP A 261 -13.52 10.41 2.67
C ASP A 261 -14.00 9.76 3.98
N HIS A 262 -13.72 10.40 5.11
CA HIS A 262 -14.13 9.91 6.44
C HIS A 262 -13.82 8.41 6.66
N GLY A 263 -12.60 7.96 6.27
CA GLY A 263 -12.18 6.55 6.36
C GLY A 263 -12.58 5.68 5.17
N ARG A 264 -13.64 6.05 4.45
CA ARG A 264 -14.17 5.24 3.33
C ARG A 264 -13.33 5.43 2.07
N VAL A 265 -12.93 4.30 1.48
CA VAL A 265 -12.24 4.24 0.19
C VAL A 265 -13.27 4.19 -0.94
N SER A 266 -13.18 5.12 -1.89
CA SER A 266 -14.02 5.18 -3.09
C SER A 266 -13.15 5.22 -4.35
N PHE A 267 -13.66 4.62 -5.43
CA PHE A 267 -13.01 4.65 -6.75
C PHE A 267 -13.93 5.28 -7.79
N PHE A 268 -13.43 6.30 -8.48
CA PHE A 268 -14.17 6.96 -9.57
C PHE A 268 -13.48 6.71 -10.92
N SER A 269 -14.27 6.69 -11.99
CA SER A 269 -13.78 6.77 -13.37
C SER A 269 -14.54 7.88 -14.08
N PHE A 270 -13.87 8.54 -15.01
CA PHE A 270 -14.48 9.56 -15.85
C PHE A 270 -14.59 9.01 -17.26
N ASP A 271 -15.78 9.13 -17.84
CA ASP A 271 -16.04 8.75 -19.22
C ASP A 271 -16.55 9.98 -19.97
N LYS A 272 -16.08 10.16 -21.20
CA LYS A 272 -16.59 11.21 -22.08
C LYS A 272 -17.93 10.74 -22.67
N ALA A 273 -19.02 11.38 -22.25
CA ALA A 273 -20.33 11.20 -22.86
C ALA A 273 -20.63 12.35 -23.82
N GLU A 274 -21.00 12.04 -25.07
CA GLU A 274 -21.49 13.01 -26.04
C GLU A 274 -23.02 13.00 -26.01
N LEU A 275 -23.63 14.15 -25.72
CA LEU A 275 -25.08 14.28 -25.71
C LEU A 275 -25.59 14.47 -27.15
N PRO A 276 -26.63 13.75 -27.57
CA PRO A 276 -27.22 13.96 -28.88
C PRO A 276 -27.83 15.37 -28.94
N VAL A 277 -27.59 16.08 -30.03
CA VAL A 277 -28.30 17.33 -30.32
C VAL A 277 -29.73 16.97 -30.68
N LEU A 278 -30.69 17.34 -29.82
CA LEU A 278 -32.10 17.13 -30.09
C LEU A 278 -32.59 18.14 -31.15
N PRO A 279 -33.49 17.72 -32.06
CA PRO A 279 -34.04 18.57 -33.12
C PRO A 279 -34.92 19.72 -32.60
#